data_AF-A0A973TN38-F1
#
_entry.id   AF-A0A973TN38-F1
#
_cell.length_a   1.000
_cell.length_b   1.000
_cell.length_c   1.000
_cell.angle_alpha   90.00
_cell.angle_beta   90.00
_cell.angle_gamma   90.00
#
_symmetry.space_group_name_H-M   'P 1'
#
loop_
_entity.id
_entity.type
_entity.pdbx_description
1 polymer ?
#
loop_
_entity_poly.entity_id
_entity_poly.type
_entity_poly.pdbx_seq_one_letter_code
_entity_poly.pdbx_strand_id
1 'polypeptide(L)'
;MNDDVVVRKKKWTFVPQVATGWHCPARLHLEHRIAHPTTGSDIFGVLPPIRIAKKLIFEGGQIVLRYGKHIGDKHSMNGFGFRHIWARRFPEIEDHDTAMVEVAALVASIIQPGTQIYYEHGDRAAIFCNANGEVIVEERGAPGDPFYSVVTAIRHPVQPKGSRVGALR
;
A
#
# COMPACT_ATOMS: atom_id res chain seq x y z
N MET A 1 -11.47 47.12 23.52
CA MET A 1 -10.16 46.85 22.90
C MET A 1 -10.03 45.34 22.86
N ASN A 2 -10.27 44.74 21.68
CA ASN A 2 -10.18 43.30 21.47
C ASN A 2 -8.75 42.99 21.04
N ASP A 3 -8.02 42.27 21.88
CA ASP A 3 -6.71 41.74 21.52
C ASP A 3 -6.90 40.42 20.76
N ASP A 4 -6.79 40.52 19.43
CA ASP A 4 -6.70 39.38 18.54
C ASP A 4 -5.37 38.64 18.79
N VAL A 5 -5.44 37.50 19.47
CA VAL A 5 -4.32 36.56 19.55
C VAL A 5 -4.14 35.90 18.18
N VAL A 6 -3.26 36.48 17.37
CA VAL A 6 -2.77 35.84 16.14
C VAL A 6 -1.98 34.60 16.53
N VAL A 7 -2.64 33.43 16.50
CA VAL A 7 -1.99 32.13 16.59
C VAL A 7 -1.20 31.92 15.29
N ARG A 8 0.05 32.38 15.27
CA ARG A 8 1.00 32.06 14.21
C ARG A 8 1.23 30.55 14.21
N LYS A 9 0.62 29.85 13.26
CA LYS A 9 0.89 28.43 12.98
C LYS A 9 2.40 28.27 12.75
N LYS A 10 3.12 27.76 13.75
CA LYS A 10 4.54 27.38 13.61
C LYS A 10 4.61 26.35 12.49
N LYS A 11 5.18 26.75 11.35
CA LYS A 11 5.48 25.89 10.21
C LYS A 11 6.56 24.90 10.65
N TRP A 12 6.15 23.79 11.24
CA TRP A 12 7.06 22.71 11.60
C TRP A 12 7.64 22.13 10.32
N THR A 13 8.93 22.35 10.13
CA THR A 13 9.70 21.66 9.09
C THR A 13 10.20 20.39 9.78
N PHE A 14 9.73 19.22 9.34
CA PHE A 14 10.34 17.98 9.78
C PHE A 14 11.76 17.95 9.22
N VAL A 15 12.71 18.31 10.07
CA VAL A 15 14.10 17.93 9.87
C VAL A 15 14.13 16.50 10.37
N PRO A 16 14.39 15.49 9.51
CA PRO A 16 14.63 14.16 10.01
C PRO A 16 15.72 14.29 11.05
N GLN A 17 15.42 13.95 12.30
CA GLN A 17 16.49 13.65 13.23
C GLN A 17 17.25 12.52 12.55
N VAL A 18 18.42 12.87 12.03
CA VAL A 18 19.44 11.89 11.67
C VAL A 18 19.75 11.25 13.00
N ALA A 19 19.01 10.20 13.35
CA ALA A 19 19.35 9.34 14.45
C ALA A 19 20.74 8.85 14.07
N THR A 20 21.72 9.40 14.74
CA THR A 20 23.09 8.94 14.77
C THR A 20 23.01 7.53 15.34
N GLY A 21 22.72 6.55 14.48
CA GLY A 21 22.26 5.22 14.88
C GLY A 21 21.28 4.51 13.94
N TRP A 22 20.73 5.13 12.88
CA TRP A 22 19.96 4.42 11.85
C TRP A 22 20.85 3.39 11.14
N HIS A 23 20.92 2.16 11.66
CA HIS A 23 21.34 1.00 10.87
C HIS A 23 20.13 0.51 10.09
N CYS A 24 19.72 1.30 9.10
CA CYS A 24 18.97 0.75 7.98
C CYS A 24 19.93 -0.27 7.33
N PRO A 25 19.61 -1.57 7.25
CA PRO A 25 20.47 -2.51 6.56
C PRO A 25 20.73 -1.94 5.17
N ALA A 26 21.99 -1.69 4.87
CA ALA A 26 22.38 -1.00 3.66
C ALA A 26 21.78 -1.74 2.45
N ARG A 27 20.87 -1.06 1.74
CA ARG A 27 20.27 -1.37 0.42
C ARG A 27 19.06 -2.32 0.36
N LEU A 28 18.01 -2.08 1.13
CA LEU A 28 16.67 -2.37 0.57
C LEU A 28 16.30 -1.28 -0.46
N HIS A 29 16.45 -1.60 -1.74
CA HIS A 29 16.04 -0.74 -2.84
C HIS A 29 14.52 -0.54 -2.81
N LEU A 30 14.01 0.58 -3.35
CA LEU A 30 12.56 0.86 -3.40
C LEU A 30 11.75 -0.27 -4.05
N GLU A 31 12.40 -1.00 -4.95
CA GLU A 31 11.84 -2.11 -5.71
C GLU A 31 11.96 -3.47 -5.02
N HIS A 32 12.67 -3.56 -3.89
CA HIS A 32 12.80 -4.80 -3.15
C HIS A 32 11.41 -5.30 -2.74
N ARG A 33 11.14 -6.59 -2.97
CA ARG A 33 9.86 -7.21 -2.65
C ARG A 33 9.94 -7.86 -1.28
N ILE A 34 8.96 -7.55 -0.44
CA ILE A 34 8.86 -8.06 0.92
C ILE A 34 8.23 -9.45 0.86
N ALA A 35 8.76 -10.37 1.66
CA ALA A 35 8.24 -11.71 1.76
C ALA A 35 6.89 -11.74 2.49
N HIS A 36 5.98 -12.56 1.99
CA HIS A 36 4.73 -12.93 2.63
C HIS A 36 5.02 -13.64 3.96
N PRO A 37 4.37 -13.25 5.06
CA PRO A 37 4.79 -13.65 6.40
C PRO A 37 4.65 -15.15 6.70
N THR A 38 3.73 -15.84 6.02
CA THR A 38 3.50 -17.28 6.26
C THR A 38 4.17 -18.20 5.25
N THR A 39 4.41 -17.72 4.02
CA THR A 39 4.91 -18.57 2.93
C THR A 39 6.37 -18.29 2.61
N GLY A 40 6.90 -17.13 3.03
CA GLY A 40 8.25 -16.68 2.68
C GLY A 40 8.43 -16.26 1.21
N SER A 41 7.41 -16.44 0.37
CA SER A 41 7.39 -16.01 -1.03
C SER A 41 7.17 -14.51 -1.14
N ASP A 42 7.64 -13.86 -2.20
CA ASP A 42 7.37 -12.43 -2.47
C ASP A 42 5.97 -12.17 -3.07
N ILE A 43 5.18 -13.23 -3.28
CA ILE A 43 3.84 -13.20 -3.87
C ILE A 43 2.78 -13.23 -2.77
N PHE A 44 1.95 -12.18 -2.72
CA PHE A 44 0.83 -12.08 -1.78
C PHE A 44 -0.48 -12.63 -2.35
N GLY A 45 -0.59 -12.70 -3.68
CA GLY A 45 -1.75 -13.23 -4.37
C GLY A 45 -1.57 -13.11 -5.88
N VAL A 46 -2.57 -13.56 -6.63
CA VAL A 46 -2.58 -13.47 -8.09
C VAL A 46 -3.89 -12.82 -8.52
N LEU A 47 -3.79 -11.66 -9.16
CA LEU A 47 -4.95 -11.02 -9.77
C LEU A 47 -5.31 -11.82 -11.04
N PRO A 48 -6.54 -12.36 -11.15
CA PRO A 48 -6.97 -12.99 -12.39
C PRO A 48 -7.18 -11.93 -13.48
N PRO A 49 -7.12 -12.30 -14.77
CA PRO A 49 -7.48 -11.38 -15.83
C PRO A 49 -8.93 -10.89 -15.65
N ILE A 50 -9.14 -9.57 -15.70
CA ILE A 50 -10.46 -8.95 -15.52
C ILE A 50 -10.93 -8.38 -16.85
N ARG A 51 -12.14 -8.76 -17.27
CA ARG A 51 -12.80 -8.24 -18.47
C ARG A 51 -14.14 -7.61 -18.11
N ILE A 52 -14.39 -6.39 -18.59
CA ILE A 52 -15.68 -5.69 -18.47
C ILE A 52 -16.20 -5.44 -19.88
N ALA A 53 -17.44 -5.86 -20.17
CA ALA A 53 -18.06 -5.72 -21.50
C ALA A 53 -17.13 -6.18 -22.64
N LYS A 54 -16.44 -7.32 -22.46
CA LYS A 54 -15.44 -7.92 -23.37
C LYS A 54 -14.11 -7.15 -23.52
N LYS A 55 -13.98 -5.95 -22.95
CA LYS A 55 -12.70 -5.22 -22.89
C LYS A 55 -11.85 -5.78 -21.74
N LEU A 56 -10.59 -6.10 -22.03
CA LEU A 56 -9.60 -6.45 -21.02
C LEU A 56 -9.23 -5.20 -20.23
N ILE A 57 -9.42 -5.25 -18.92
CA ILE A 57 -9.09 -4.17 -17.99
C ILE A 57 -7.76 -4.47 -17.31
N PHE A 58 -7.57 -5.71 -16.87
CA PHE A 58 -6.34 -6.21 -16.27
C PHE A 58 -5.95 -7.52 -16.95
N GLU A 59 -4.70 -7.63 -17.41
CA GLU A 59 -4.17 -8.85 -18.04
C GLU A 59 -4.01 -10.01 -17.03
N GLY A 60 -3.98 -9.70 -15.73
CA GLY A 60 -3.74 -10.64 -14.64
C GLY A 60 -2.25 -10.76 -14.34
N GLY A 61 -1.89 -11.07 -13.09
CA GLY A 61 -0.50 -11.05 -12.65
C GLY A 61 -0.31 -11.17 -11.15
N GLN A 62 0.94 -11.32 -10.73
CA GLN A 62 1.30 -11.47 -9.32
C GLN A 62 1.07 -10.16 -8.56
N ILE A 63 0.55 -10.26 -7.34
CA ILE A 63 0.43 -9.13 -6.41
C ILE A 63 1.60 -9.17 -5.44
N VAL A 64 2.35 -8.07 -5.37
CA VAL A 64 3.59 -7.98 -4.59
C VAL A 64 3.60 -6.74 -3.69
N LEU A 65 4.18 -6.88 -2.51
CA LEU A 65 4.47 -5.76 -1.62
C LEU A 65 5.91 -5.31 -1.83
N ARG A 66 6.13 -4.10 -2.32
CA ARG A 66 7.47 -3.50 -2.45
C ARG A 66 7.84 -2.71 -1.19
N TYR A 67 9.15 -2.57 -0.95
CA TYR A 67 9.70 -1.77 0.14
C TYR A 67 9.23 -0.31 0.06
N GLY A 68 9.28 0.26 -1.15
CA GLY A 68 8.60 1.50 -1.49
C GLY A 68 9.12 2.75 -0.78
N LYS A 69 8.31 3.81 -0.79
CA LYS A 69 8.66 5.12 -0.22
C LYS A 69 7.43 5.86 0.25
N HIS A 70 7.62 6.72 1.24
CA HIS A 70 6.66 7.74 1.64
C HIS A 70 7.24 9.13 1.34
N ILE A 71 6.45 10.03 0.77
CA ILE A 71 6.88 11.39 0.43
C ILE A 71 5.99 12.39 1.18
N GLY A 72 6.58 13.21 2.04
CA GLY A 72 5.85 14.20 2.83
C GLY A 72 5.74 13.83 4.31
N ASP A 73 4.85 14.50 5.02
CA ASP A 73 4.53 14.17 6.41
C ASP A 73 3.63 12.93 6.50
N LYS A 74 3.41 12.42 7.73
CA LYS A 74 2.58 11.24 8.00
C LYS A 74 1.14 11.29 7.46
N HIS A 75 0.61 12.45 7.08
CA HIS A 75 -0.72 12.60 6.50
C HIS A 75 -0.71 12.59 4.97
N SER A 76 0.47 12.70 4.36
CA SER A 76 0.64 12.67 2.91
C SER A 76 0.11 11.39 2.29
N MET A 77 -0.62 11.56 1.19
CA MET A 77 -1.07 10.43 0.35
C MET A 77 -0.01 10.01 -0.67
N ASN A 78 1.13 10.71 -0.74
CA ASN A 78 2.17 10.43 -1.73
C ASN A 78 3.10 9.31 -1.24
N GLY A 79 3.21 8.25 -2.04
CA GLY A 79 4.08 7.12 -1.76
C GLY A 79 3.47 5.79 -2.19
N PHE A 80 4.19 4.71 -1.93
CA PHE A 80 3.71 3.35 -2.17
C PHE A 80 4.45 2.36 -1.28
N GLY A 81 3.90 1.15 -1.16
CA GLY A 81 4.56 0.00 -0.53
C GLY A 81 4.72 0.14 0.99
N PHE A 82 5.60 -0.68 1.55
CA PHE A 82 5.79 -0.82 2.99
C PHE A 82 6.03 0.52 3.69
N ARG A 83 7.01 1.31 3.23
CA ARG A 83 7.33 2.59 3.88
C ARG A 83 6.14 3.56 3.89
N HIS A 84 5.31 3.55 2.85
CA HIS A 84 4.11 4.37 2.81
C HIS A 84 3.03 3.88 3.78
N ILE A 85 2.82 2.56 3.86
CA ILE A 85 1.85 1.96 4.77
C ILE A 85 2.30 2.16 6.22
N TRP A 86 3.55 1.85 6.55
CA TRP A 86 4.13 2.03 7.88
C TRP A 86 3.91 3.46 8.40
N ALA A 87 4.38 4.46 7.65
CA ALA A 87 4.30 5.86 8.06
C ALA A 87 2.87 6.35 8.36
N ARG A 88 1.86 5.77 7.69
CA ARG A 88 0.45 6.21 7.80
C ARG A 88 -0.39 5.37 8.76
N ARG A 89 -0.08 4.08 8.89
CA ARG A 89 -0.96 3.09 9.53
C ARG A 89 -0.40 2.51 10.81
N PHE A 90 0.90 2.64 10.99
CA PHE A 90 1.63 2.15 12.16
C PHE A 90 2.56 3.23 12.71
N PRO A 91 2.10 4.49 12.88
CA PRO A 91 2.96 5.57 13.37
C PRO A 91 3.51 5.31 14.78
N GLU A 92 2.92 4.38 15.53
CA GLU A 92 3.33 3.95 16.86
C GLU A 92 4.44 2.90 16.87
N ILE A 93 4.69 2.21 15.74
CA ILE A 93 5.74 1.21 15.64
C ILE A 93 7.03 1.90 15.19
N GLU A 94 7.99 2.05 16.09
CA GLU A 94 9.28 2.68 15.77
C GLU A 94 10.28 1.70 15.16
N ASP A 95 10.19 0.42 15.53
CA ASP A 95 11.09 -0.62 15.04
C ASP A 95 10.74 -1.04 13.60
N HIS A 96 11.74 -1.02 12.73
CA HIS A 96 11.60 -1.28 11.31
C HIS A 96 11.16 -2.72 11.01
N ASP A 97 11.79 -3.71 11.66
CA ASP A 97 11.56 -5.12 11.35
C ASP A 97 10.19 -5.56 11.88
N THR A 98 9.82 -5.09 13.07
CA THR A 98 8.47 -5.23 13.62
C THR A 98 7.43 -4.61 12.69
N ALA A 99 7.66 -3.38 12.22
CA ALA A 99 6.75 -2.73 11.28
C ALA A 99 6.62 -3.51 9.97
N MET A 100 7.71 -4.08 9.46
CA MET A 100 7.68 -4.88 8.23
C MET A 100 6.81 -6.12 8.38
N VAL A 101 6.93 -6.83 9.50
CA VAL A 101 6.10 -7.99 9.84
C VAL A 101 4.62 -7.59 9.94
N GLU A 102 4.31 -6.50 10.67
CA GLU A 102 2.93 -6.04 10.87
C GLU A 102 2.26 -5.54 9.58
N VAL A 103 3.02 -4.82 8.73
CA VAL A 103 2.52 -4.39 7.42
C VAL A 103 2.30 -5.57 6.50
N ALA A 104 3.24 -6.52 6.46
CA ALA A 104 3.10 -7.72 5.64
C ALA A 104 1.90 -8.56 6.13
N ALA A 105 1.70 -8.71 7.43
CA ALA A 105 0.54 -9.39 8.00
C ALA A 105 -0.78 -8.70 7.63
N LEU A 106 -0.85 -7.37 7.70
CA LEU A 106 -2.02 -6.62 7.25
C LEU A 106 -2.35 -6.89 5.78
N VAL A 107 -1.37 -6.72 4.90
CA VAL A 107 -1.57 -6.92 3.45
C VAL A 107 -2.00 -8.37 3.17
N ALA A 108 -1.34 -9.35 3.79
CA ALA A 108 -1.71 -10.76 3.68
C ALA A 108 -3.14 -11.02 4.14
N SER A 109 -3.57 -10.45 5.27
CA SER A 109 -4.95 -10.63 5.78
C SER A 109 -6.04 -10.10 4.84
N ILE A 110 -5.70 -9.11 3.99
CA ILE A 110 -6.63 -8.53 3.03
C ILE A 110 -6.57 -9.30 1.71
N ILE A 111 -5.38 -9.64 1.22
CA ILE A 111 -5.20 -10.40 -0.03
C ILE A 111 -5.39 -11.89 0.27
N GLN A 112 -6.65 -12.32 0.27
CA GLN A 112 -7.04 -13.72 0.47
C GLN A 112 -7.96 -14.21 -0.65
N PRO A 113 -8.06 -15.54 -0.89
CA PRO A 113 -9.09 -16.10 -1.76
C PRO A 113 -10.48 -15.56 -1.40
N GLY A 114 -11.28 -15.22 -2.42
CA GLY A 114 -12.61 -14.64 -2.27
C GLY A 114 -12.64 -13.13 -1.99
N THR A 115 -11.50 -12.47 -1.79
CA THR A 115 -11.43 -11.02 -1.60
C THR A 115 -11.98 -10.30 -2.82
N GLN A 116 -12.88 -9.34 -2.59
CA GLN A 116 -13.60 -8.67 -3.67
C GLN A 116 -12.69 -7.66 -4.37
N ILE A 117 -12.80 -7.59 -5.69
CA ILE A 117 -11.99 -6.69 -6.52
C ILE A 117 -12.91 -5.60 -7.05
N TYR A 118 -12.50 -4.35 -6.82
CA TYR A 118 -13.15 -3.14 -7.27
C TYR A 118 -12.24 -2.37 -8.22
N TYR A 119 -12.87 -1.64 -9.13
CA TYR A 119 -12.19 -0.85 -10.15
C TYR A 119 -12.92 0.47 -10.40
N GLU A 120 -12.16 1.55 -10.45
CA GLU A 120 -12.64 2.87 -10.86
C GLU A 120 -12.20 3.14 -12.30
N HIS A 121 -13.15 3.52 -13.16
CA HIS A 121 -12.90 3.59 -14.60
C HIS A 121 -11.85 4.64 -14.95
N GLY A 122 -10.72 4.21 -15.51
CA GLY A 122 -9.63 5.09 -15.93
C GLY A 122 -8.46 5.16 -14.94
N ASP A 123 -8.62 4.58 -13.74
CA ASP A 123 -7.51 4.34 -12.83
C ASP A 123 -6.76 3.06 -13.25
N ARG A 124 -5.44 2.98 -13.02
CA ARG A 124 -4.68 1.73 -13.18
C ARG A 124 -4.61 0.94 -11.88
N ALA A 125 -5.45 1.31 -10.92
CA ALA A 125 -5.51 0.69 -9.62
C ALA A 125 -6.66 -0.31 -9.50
N ALA A 126 -6.38 -1.45 -8.86
CA ALA A 126 -7.39 -2.37 -8.38
C ALA A 126 -7.48 -2.28 -6.86
N ILE A 127 -8.71 -2.29 -6.36
CA ILE A 127 -9.01 -2.17 -4.94
C ILE A 127 -9.50 -3.53 -4.44
N PHE A 128 -8.78 -4.12 -3.49
CA PHE A 128 -9.09 -5.40 -2.88
C PHE A 128 -9.72 -5.17 -1.52
N CYS A 129 -10.95 -5.63 -1.33
CA CYS A 129 -11.70 -5.40 -0.10
C CYS A 129 -12.23 -6.70 0.50
N ASN A 130 -12.03 -6.85 1.81
CA ASN A 130 -12.68 -7.85 2.64
C ASN A 130 -12.95 -7.28 4.06
N ALA A 131 -13.36 -8.12 4.99
CA ALA A 131 -13.66 -7.69 6.37
C ALA A 131 -12.43 -7.13 7.13
N ASN A 132 -11.21 -7.49 6.72
CA ASN A 132 -9.97 -7.04 7.35
C ASN A 132 -9.51 -5.66 6.87
N GLY A 133 -10.00 -5.23 5.70
CA GLY A 133 -9.71 -3.89 5.19
C GLY A 133 -9.65 -3.81 3.67
N GLU A 134 -8.86 -2.84 3.21
CA GLU A 134 -8.67 -2.51 1.79
C GLU A 134 -7.18 -2.48 1.44
N VAL A 135 -6.83 -3.06 0.29
CA VAL A 135 -5.52 -2.91 -0.35
C VAL A 135 -5.71 -2.31 -1.74
N ILE A 136 -4.99 -1.24 -2.02
CA ILE A 136 -4.92 -0.65 -3.34
C ILE A 136 -3.63 -1.12 -4.00
N VAL A 137 -3.73 -1.67 -5.20
CA VAL A 137 -2.58 -2.05 -6.02
C VAL A 137 -2.60 -1.29 -7.32
N GLU A 138 -1.43 -1.05 -7.90
CA GLU A 138 -1.28 -0.50 -9.24
C GLU A 138 -0.56 -1.49 -10.15
N GLU A 139 -0.99 -1.56 -11.41
CA GLU A 139 -0.30 -2.31 -12.44
C GLU A 139 1.09 -1.72 -12.75
N ARG A 140 2.08 -2.60 -12.85
CA ARG A 140 3.49 -2.33 -13.17
C ARG A 140 4.01 -3.44 -14.09
N GLY A 141 5.25 -3.30 -14.56
CA GLY A 141 5.86 -4.25 -15.50
C GLY A 141 5.68 -3.85 -16.96
N ALA A 142 6.04 -4.76 -17.86
CA ALA A 142 5.90 -4.59 -19.29
C ALA A 142 4.53 -5.11 -19.77
N PRO A 143 3.98 -4.61 -20.88
CA PRO A 143 2.81 -5.21 -21.51
C PRO A 143 3.03 -6.71 -21.79
N GLY A 144 2.08 -7.57 -21.43
CA GLY A 144 2.20 -9.02 -21.54
C GLY A 144 2.92 -9.72 -20.40
N ASP A 145 3.57 -8.99 -19.50
CA ASP A 145 4.14 -9.50 -18.24
C ASP A 145 3.94 -8.50 -17.08
N PRO A 146 2.68 -8.18 -16.72
CA PRO A 146 2.43 -7.23 -15.64
C PRO A 146 2.48 -7.89 -14.26
N PHE A 147 2.80 -7.07 -13.28
CA PHE A 147 2.60 -7.37 -11.86
C PHE A 147 1.88 -6.22 -11.18
N TYR A 148 1.29 -6.48 -10.03
CA TYR A 148 0.47 -5.54 -9.29
C TYR A 148 1.16 -5.17 -7.99
N SER A 149 1.63 -3.93 -7.89
CA SER A 149 2.33 -3.43 -6.71
C SER A 149 1.34 -2.85 -5.71
N VAL A 150 1.41 -3.30 -4.47
CA VAL A 150 0.71 -2.66 -3.35
C VAL A 150 1.16 -1.20 -3.20
N VAL A 151 0.19 -0.28 -3.20
CA VAL A 151 0.40 1.14 -2.97
C VAL A 151 0.11 1.49 -1.52
N THR A 152 -1.05 1.10 -1.02
CA THR A 152 -1.46 1.34 0.36
C THR A 152 -2.35 0.22 0.88
N ALA A 153 -2.48 0.16 2.20
CA ALA A 153 -3.39 -0.73 2.90
C ALA A 153 -4.11 0.05 4.02
N ILE A 154 -5.38 -0.25 4.25
CA ILE A 154 -6.24 0.38 5.25
C ILE A 154 -6.83 -0.72 6.13
N ARG A 155 -6.60 -0.66 7.45
CA ARG A 155 -7.38 -1.44 8.42
C ARG A 155 -8.77 -0.81 8.50
N HIS A 156 -9.81 -1.64 8.52
CA HIS A 156 -11.25 -1.32 8.45
C HIS A 156 -11.84 -1.25 7.04
N PRO A 157 -13.02 -1.86 6.83
CA PRO A 157 -13.73 -1.78 5.56
C PRO A 157 -14.16 -0.34 5.31
N VAL A 158 -13.53 0.30 4.34
CA VAL A 158 -14.06 1.51 3.72
C VAL A 158 -15.13 1.06 2.72
N GLN A 159 -16.17 1.87 2.48
CA GLN A 159 -17.04 1.63 1.34
C GLN A 159 -16.15 1.67 0.08
N PRO A 160 -15.97 0.54 -0.63
CA PRO A 160 -15.02 0.49 -1.73
C PRO A 160 -15.45 1.45 -2.82
N LYS A 161 -14.49 2.22 -3.33
CA LYS A 161 -14.72 3.08 -4.49
C LYS A 161 -14.80 2.23 -5.76
N GLY A 162 -15.59 2.69 -6.71
CA GLY A 162 -15.74 2.04 -8.01
C GLY A 162 -16.73 0.87 -8.02
N SER A 163 -16.69 0.10 -9.11
CA SER A 163 -17.60 -1.04 -9.33
C SER A 163 -16.90 -2.35 -8.99
N ARG A 164 -17.65 -3.31 -8.43
CA ARG A 164 -17.14 -4.67 -8.22
C ARG A 164 -16.97 -5.35 -9.58
N VAL A 165 -15.76 -5.86 -9.83
CA VAL A 165 -15.36 -6.48 -11.11
C VAL A 165 -14.95 -7.93 -10.98
N GLY A 166 -14.78 -8.42 -9.75
CA GLY A 166 -14.42 -9.82 -9.53
C GLY A 166 -14.15 -10.15 -8.07
N ALA A 167 -13.45 -11.27 -7.87
CA ALA A 167 -12.86 -11.66 -6.60
C ALA A 167 -11.57 -12.45 -6.87
N LEU A 168 -10.64 -12.42 -5.91
CA LEU A 168 -9.48 -13.30 -5.90
C LEU A 168 -9.91 -14.76 -5.83
N ARG A 169 -9.14 -15.63 -6.48
CA ARG A 169 -9.36 -17.08 -6.48
C ARG A 169 -8.44 -17.76 -5.49
#